data_AF-A0AAD9LFM2-F1
#
_entry.id   AF-A0AAD9LFM2-F1
#
_cell.length_a   1.000
_cell.length_b   1.000
_cell.length_c   1.000
_cell.angle_alpha   90.00
_cell.angle_beta   90.00
_cell.angle_gamma   90.00
#
_symmetry.space_group_name_H-M   'P 1'
#
loop_
_entity.id
_entity.type
_entity.pdbx_description
1 polymer ?
#
loop_
_entity_poly.entity_id
_entity_poly.type
_entity_poly.pdbx_seq_one_letter_code
_entity_poly.pdbx_strand_id
1 'polypeptide(L)'
;MSGKLRLPPDKRTYEDDIVLETPPSPSLPPKRVKRQDVKDRIVRNKTLDFFVMKKTLRAFSKPEAKGLAWDECIQEVNYAIAEAYLLANYYALRQLNAGRPLCVIDNDFYQLCLSLVTSTPRRAKYETFLSTQAAKDRRQRWIDGGMIGMLKDFPVTVTAFSESGYQEWLTTQKVKNADLENANDSFQRMRGEHAQANTVHLNSGWFQAAARQMATNAKNTVVRNFAKRLRTYVIDHYELSRKDAHEVLNKVFAVEEFDPTYVRVIDPIIAELRGKIPRVTSGKISWAPHDLLPMFHEFLSDIEKYNTDNKEKPKFVEKRVFCILPTKQGFEANYCKVDSTGLRSLLKRSPDVSRDI
;
A
#
# COMPACT_ATOMS: atom_id res chain seq x y z
N MET A 1 8.05 -22.08 -64.99
CA MET A 1 8.43 -22.11 -63.56
C MET A 1 7.54 -23.15 -62.88
N SER A 2 8.10 -24.28 -62.45
CA SER A 2 7.35 -25.48 -62.05
C SER A 2 7.49 -25.72 -60.55
N GLY A 3 6.35 -25.86 -59.86
CA GLY A 3 6.26 -26.10 -58.42
C GLY A 3 6.60 -27.56 -58.04
N LYS A 4 7.21 -27.75 -56.87
CA LYS A 4 7.51 -29.09 -56.33
C LYS A 4 6.58 -29.41 -55.16
N LEU A 5 5.77 -30.47 -55.33
CA LEU A 5 4.98 -31.13 -54.30
C LEU A 5 5.89 -31.87 -53.29
N ARG A 6 5.47 -31.92 -52.02
CA ARG A 6 6.01 -32.85 -51.01
C ARG A 6 4.93 -33.87 -50.64
N LEU A 7 5.34 -35.14 -50.60
CA LEU A 7 4.51 -36.32 -50.33
C LEU A 7 4.26 -36.54 -48.82
N PRO A 8 3.16 -37.20 -48.43
CA PRO A 8 2.84 -37.53 -47.04
C PRO A 8 3.61 -38.77 -46.53
N PRO A 9 3.87 -38.89 -45.21
CA PRO A 9 4.57 -40.05 -44.64
C PRO A 9 3.64 -41.26 -44.41
N ASP A 10 4.26 -42.45 -44.46
CA ASP A 10 3.67 -43.79 -44.52
C ASP A 10 2.91 -44.28 -43.28
N LYS A 11 1.97 -45.22 -43.53
CA LYS A 11 1.21 -45.99 -42.54
C LYS A 11 2.12 -46.98 -41.79
N ARG A 12 1.86 -47.16 -40.49
CA ARG A 12 2.25 -48.38 -39.76
C ARG A 12 1.01 -49.18 -39.41
N THR A 13 1.03 -50.46 -39.75
CA THR A 13 0.06 -51.48 -39.36
C THR A 13 0.64 -52.27 -38.19
N TYR A 14 -0.10 -52.42 -37.10
CA TYR A 14 -0.07 -53.59 -36.23
C TYR A 14 -1.50 -53.76 -35.70
N GLU A 15 -2.11 -54.90 -36.01
CA GLU A 15 -3.33 -55.40 -35.37
C GLU A 15 -2.93 -56.05 -34.04
N ASP A 16 -3.63 -55.68 -32.97
CA ASP A 16 -3.89 -56.53 -31.82
C ASP A 16 -5.30 -56.16 -31.35
N ASP A 17 -6.21 -57.13 -31.38
CA ASP A 17 -7.59 -57.01 -30.91
C ASP A 17 -7.62 -56.62 -29.43
N ILE A 18 -7.92 -55.36 -29.14
CA ILE A 18 -8.26 -54.91 -27.79
C ILE A 18 -9.79 -54.95 -27.67
N VAL A 19 -10.26 -55.91 -26.88
CA VAL A 19 -11.62 -55.99 -26.34
C VAL A 19 -12.11 -54.59 -25.97
N LEU A 20 -13.32 -54.23 -26.42
CA LEU A 20 -14.02 -53.00 -26.02
C LEU A 20 -14.32 -53.05 -24.51
N GLU A 21 -13.33 -52.72 -23.68
CA GLU A 21 -13.62 -52.28 -22.33
C GLU A 21 -14.37 -50.96 -22.44
N THR A 22 -15.57 -50.95 -21.87
CA THR A 22 -16.40 -49.76 -21.77
C THR A 22 -15.57 -48.66 -21.11
N PRO A 23 -15.50 -47.42 -21.68
CA PRO A 23 -14.71 -46.36 -21.08
C PRO A 23 -15.11 -46.17 -19.61
N PRO A 24 -14.15 -46.08 -18.66
CA PRO A 24 -14.50 -45.66 -17.32
C PRO A 24 -15.18 -44.29 -17.43
N SER A 25 -16.33 -44.17 -16.78
CA SER A 25 -17.14 -42.95 -16.76
C SER A 25 -16.23 -41.73 -16.54
N PRO A 26 -16.45 -40.61 -17.25
CA PRO A 26 -15.59 -39.44 -17.14
C PRO A 26 -15.47 -39.06 -15.68
N SER A 27 -14.25 -39.11 -15.15
CA SER A 27 -13.95 -38.68 -13.79
C SER A 27 -14.51 -37.27 -13.63
N LEU A 28 -15.44 -37.12 -12.68
CA LEU A 28 -16.06 -35.83 -12.37
C LEU A 28 -14.98 -34.74 -12.31
N PRO A 29 -15.23 -33.56 -12.89
CA PRO A 29 -14.29 -32.45 -12.78
C PRO A 29 -13.93 -32.24 -11.31
N PRO A 30 -12.67 -31.92 -10.97
CA PRO A 30 -12.26 -31.76 -9.59
C PRO A 30 -13.27 -30.84 -8.88
N LYS A 31 -13.92 -31.36 -7.83
CA LYS A 31 -14.94 -30.61 -7.07
C LYS A 31 -14.36 -29.24 -6.77
N ARG A 32 -14.99 -28.18 -7.29
CA ARG A 32 -14.63 -26.79 -6.97
C ARG A 32 -14.47 -26.70 -5.46
N VAL A 33 -13.23 -26.60 -4.99
CA VAL A 33 -12.94 -26.45 -3.56
C VAL A 33 -13.66 -25.18 -3.13
N LYS A 34 -14.66 -25.34 -2.25
CA LYS A 34 -15.37 -24.19 -1.69
C LYS A 34 -14.35 -23.40 -0.90
N ARG A 35 -13.92 -22.28 -1.47
CA ARG A 35 -13.04 -21.30 -0.83
C ARG A 35 -13.72 -20.79 0.45
N GLN A 36 -13.35 -21.40 1.57
CA GLN A 36 -13.94 -21.07 2.87
C GLN A 36 -13.70 -19.59 3.20
N ASP A 37 -12.55 -19.06 2.83
CA ASP A 37 -12.21 -17.64 2.92
C ASP A 37 -13.21 -16.72 2.20
N VAL A 38 -13.77 -17.16 1.07
CA VAL A 38 -14.78 -16.41 0.31
C VAL A 38 -16.14 -16.46 1.02
N LYS A 39 -16.50 -17.61 1.62
CA LYS A 39 -17.72 -17.71 2.44
C LYS A 39 -17.62 -16.88 3.70
N ASP A 40 -16.49 -16.96 4.42
CA ASP A 40 -16.24 -16.18 5.63
C ASP A 40 -16.23 -14.69 5.31
N ARG A 41 -15.72 -14.31 4.13
CA ARG A 41 -15.84 -12.94 3.62
C ARG A 41 -17.29 -12.57 3.33
N ILE A 42 -18.10 -13.43 2.72
CA ILE A 42 -19.53 -13.16 2.46
C ILE A 42 -20.30 -12.99 3.77
N VAL A 43 -20.03 -13.83 4.78
CA VAL A 43 -20.65 -13.74 6.10
C VAL A 43 -20.22 -12.46 6.81
N ARG A 44 -18.92 -12.13 6.83
CA ARG A 44 -18.42 -10.86 7.38
C ARG A 44 -18.95 -9.63 6.64
N ASN A 45 -19.18 -9.75 5.34
CA ASN A 45 -19.79 -8.67 4.56
C ASN A 45 -21.28 -8.49 4.87
N LYS A 46 -21.96 -9.46 5.47
CA LYS A 46 -23.36 -9.31 5.94
C LYS A 46 -23.47 -8.57 7.26
N THR A 47 -22.41 -8.58 8.08
CA THR A 47 -22.37 -7.93 9.40
C THR A 47 -21.78 -6.52 9.36
N LEU A 48 -21.22 -6.11 8.24
CA LEU A 48 -20.67 -4.77 8.04
C LEU A 48 -21.67 -3.92 7.26
N ASP A 49 -21.99 -2.74 7.80
CA ASP A 49 -22.97 -1.80 7.27
C ASP A 49 -22.42 -1.03 6.05
N PHE A 50 -22.02 -1.75 5.00
CA PHE A 50 -21.59 -1.16 3.73
C PHE A 50 -22.46 -1.62 2.57
N PHE A 51 -22.72 -0.71 1.64
CA PHE A 51 -23.43 -1.00 0.41
C PHE A 51 -22.43 -1.46 -0.66
N VAL A 52 -22.40 -2.75 -0.98
CA VAL A 52 -21.73 -3.22 -2.20
C VAL A 52 -22.72 -3.12 -3.35
N MET A 53 -22.66 -2.04 -4.11
CA MET A 53 -23.35 -2.02 -5.40
C MET A 53 -22.58 -2.86 -6.41
N LYS A 54 -22.96 -4.13 -6.56
CA LYS A 54 -22.61 -4.93 -7.74
C LYS A 54 -23.67 -4.72 -8.79
N LYS A 55 -23.46 -3.80 -9.73
CA LYS A 55 -24.42 -3.55 -10.80
C LYS A 55 -23.73 -3.35 -12.14
N THR A 56 -24.35 -3.89 -13.18
CA THR A 56 -23.94 -3.72 -14.57
C THR A 56 -24.26 -2.29 -15.03
N LEU A 57 -23.54 -1.81 -16.05
CA LEU A 57 -23.67 -0.46 -16.63
C LEU A 57 -25.14 -0.04 -16.89
N ARG A 58 -26.00 -0.99 -17.27
CA ARG A 58 -27.45 -0.77 -17.51
C ARG A 58 -28.23 -0.25 -16.30
N ALA A 59 -27.82 -0.59 -15.08
CA ALA A 59 -28.54 -0.15 -13.89
C ALA A 59 -28.25 1.33 -13.53
N PHE A 60 -27.17 1.91 -14.08
CA PHE A 60 -26.84 3.35 -14.02
C PHE A 60 -27.58 4.18 -15.07
N SER A 61 -28.23 3.53 -16.04
CA SER A 61 -29.01 4.23 -17.07
C SER A 61 -30.41 4.63 -16.58
N LYS A 62 -30.75 4.36 -15.31
CA LYS A 62 -31.98 4.86 -14.69
C LYS A 62 -31.89 6.38 -14.46
N PRO A 63 -32.97 7.15 -14.69
CA PRO A 63 -32.95 8.62 -14.62
C PRO A 63 -32.36 9.17 -13.30
N GLU A 64 -32.67 8.52 -12.18
CA GLU A 64 -32.28 8.94 -10.83
C GLU A 64 -30.78 8.79 -10.56
N ALA A 65 -30.09 7.91 -11.30
CA ALA A 65 -28.65 7.72 -11.20
C ALA A 65 -27.86 8.67 -12.11
N LYS A 66 -28.50 9.27 -13.14
CA LYS A 66 -27.88 10.24 -14.04
C LYS A 66 -27.65 11.60 -13.40
N GLY A 67 -28.42 11.96 -12.37
CA GLY A 67 -28.23 13.21 -11.60
C GLY A 67 -27.01 13.19 -10.68
N LEU A 68 -26.37 12.04 -10.48
CA LEU A 68 -25.21 11.89 -9.61
C LEU A 68 -23.91 12.03 -10.40
N ALA A 69 -23.04 12.95 -9.97
CA ALA A 69 -21.73 13.20 -10.57
C ALA A 69 -20.69 12.11 -10.18
N TRP A 70 -20.94 10.88 -10.62
CA TRP A 70 -20.14 9.70 -10.30
C TRP A 70 -18.73 9.78 -10.88
N ASP A 71 -18.59 10.21 -12.13
CA ASP A 71 -17.30 10.21 -12.83
C ASP A 71 -16.31 11.16 -12.14
N GLU A 72 -16.77 12.36 -11.77
CA GLU A 72 -16.00 13.31 -10.97
C GLU A 72 -15.63 12.71 -9.61
N CYS A 73 -16.58 12.14 -8.87
CA CYS A 73 -16.28 11.55 -7.55
C CYS A 73 -15.23 10.44 -7.64
N ILE A 74 -15.38 9.54 -8.61
CA ILE A 74 -14.48 8.39 -8.77
C ILE A 74 -13.09 8.87 -9.18
N GLN A 75 -13.01 9.86 -10.07
CA GLN A 75 -11.75 10.46 -10.48
C GLN A 75 -11.00 11.07 -9.29
N GLU A 76 -11.68 11.87 -8.47
CA GLU A 76 -11.09 12.51 -7.29
C GLU A 76 -10.66 11.50 -6.22
N VAL A 77 -11.49 10.47 -5.97
CA VAL A 77 -11.13 9.38 -5.05
C VAL A 77 -9.90 8.61 -5.55
N ASN A 78 -9.85 8.30 -6.84
CA ASN A 78 -8.72 7.57 -7.44
C ASN A 78 -7.44 8.40 -7.38
N TYR A 79 -7.55 9.71 -7.62
CA TYR A 79 -6.42 10.64 -7.49
C TYR A 79 -5.90 10.65 -6.05
N ALA A 80 -6.78 10.84 -5.06
CA ALA A 80 -6.42 10.80 -3.64
C ALA A 80 -5.76 9.46 -3.23
N ILE A 81 -6.27 8.33 -3.71
CA ILE A 81 -5.68 7.01 -3.43
C ILE A 81 -4.30 6.86 -4.07
N ALA A 82 -4.13 7.32 -5.32
CA ALA A 82 -2.84 7.28 -6.00
C ALA A 82 -1.80 8.10 -5.23
N GLU A 83 -2.14 9.32 -4.84
CA GLU A 83 -1.26 10.16 -4.01
C GLU A 83 -0.97 9.52 -2.65
N ALA A 84 -1.97 8.94 -1.99
CA ALA A 84 -1.77 8.26 -0.71
C ALA A 84 -0.85 7.05 -0.81
N TYR A 85 -0.88 6.31 -1.93
CA TYR A 85 0.09 5.23 -2.19
C TYR A 85 1.51 5.76 -2.43
N LEU A 86 1.65 6.89 -3.13
CA LEU A 86 2.94 7.54 -3.35
C LEU A 86 3.52 8.05 -2.02
N LEU A 87 2.72 8.74 -1.21
CA LEU A 87 3.09 9.17 0.13
C LEU A 87 3.51 7.98 1.00
N ALA A 88 2.74 6.89 1.00
CA ALA A 88 3.07 5.70 1.77
C ALA A 88 4.41 5.07 1.34
N ASN A 89 4.68 4.99 0.02
CA ASN A 89 5.97 4.51 -0.49
C ASN A 89 7.12 5.46 -0.12
N TYR A 90 6.92 6.77 -0.27
CA TYR A 90 7.91 7.78 0.09
C TYR A 90 8.27 7.74 1.57
N TYR A 91 7.25 7.66 2.44
CA TYR A 91 7.42 7.45 3.88
C TYR A 91 8.23 6.19 4.18
N ALA A 92 7.83 5.05 3.60
CA ALA A 92 8.49 3.78 3.87
C ALA A 92 9.96 3.82 3.43
N LEU A 93 10.24 4.28 2.21
CA LEU A 93 11.61 4.46 1.68
C LEU A 93 12.45 5.36 2.60
N ARG A 94 11.90 6.50 3.01
CA ARG A 94 12.61 7.45 3.89
C ARG A 94 13.00 6.81 5.22
N GLN A 95 12.08 6.07 5.85
CA GLN A 95 12.38 5.43 7.14
C GLN A 95 13.37 4.29 7.00
N LEU A 96 13.21 3.47 5.96
CA LEU A 96 14.09 2.35 5.68
C LEU A 96 15.52 2.80 5.36
N ASN A 97 15.68 3.85 4.54
CA ASN A 97 16.99 4.46 4.27
C ASN A 97 17.64 5.07 5.53
N ALA A 98 16.83 5.56 6.46
CA ALA A 98 17.30 6.11 7.73
C ALA A 98 17.54 5.04 8.81
N GLY A 99 17.30 3.76 8.53
CA GLY A 99 17.38 2.67 9.51
C GLY A 99 16.37 2.80 10.66
N ARG A 100 15.26 3.51 10.45
CA ARG A 100 14.24 3.78 11.46
C ARG A 100 13.08 2.78 11.36
N PRO A 101 12.41 2.46 12.48
CA PRO A 101 11.27 1.55 12.47
C PRO A 101 10.10 2.14 11.68
N LEU A 102 9.39 1.27 10.97
CA LEU A 102 8.14 1.63 10.29
C LEU A 102 6.97 1.60 11.25
N CYS A 103 6.03 2.52 11.10
CA CYS A 103 4.74 2.40 11.77
C CYS A 103 3.95 1.20 11.26
N VAL A 104 2.94 0.79 12.02
CA VAL A 104 2.03 -0.30 11.62
C VAL A 104 1.32 0.07 10.31
N ILE A 105 1.62 -0.65 9.23
CA ILE A 105 0.97 -0.45 7.91
C ILE A 105 -0.36 -1.21 7.88
N ASP A 106 -1.40 -0.55 8.38
CA ASP A 106 -2.77 -1.06 8.48
C ASP A 106 -3.80 -0.09 7.89
N ASN A 107 -5.07 -0.29 8.24
CA ASN A 107 -6.16 0.59 7.80
C ASN A 107 -5.96 2.03 8.29
N ASP A 108 -5.57 2.22 9.55
CA ASP A 108 -5.46 3.54 10.17
C ASP A 108 -4.29 4.33 9.57
N PHE A 109 -3.20 3.64 9.24
CA PHE A 109 -2.11 4.20 8.45
C PHE A 109 -2.59 4.75 7.10
N TYR A 110 -3.34 3.95 6.33
CA TYR A 110 -3.84 4.41 5.04
C TYR A 110 -4.97 5.44 5.14
N GLN A 111 -5.78 5.44 6.21
CA GLN A 111 -6.69 6.54 6.52
C GLN A 111 -5.93 7.85 6.67
N LEU A 112 -4.84 7.80 7.45
CA LEU A 112 -4.01 8.97 7.69
C LEU A 112 -3.36 9.43 6.38
N CYS A 113 -2.78 8.54 5.58
CA CYS A 113 -2.25 8.89 4.26
C CYS A 113 -3.31 9.60 3.39
N LEU A 114 -4.52 9.06 3.30
CA LEU A 114 -5.62 9.67 2.55
C LEU A 114 -5.97 11.04 3.10
N SER A 115 -6.11 11.18 4.42
CA SER A 115 -6.38 12.48 5.06
C SER A 115 -5.27 13.49 4.80
N LEU A 116 -4.01 13.07 4.73
CA LEU A 116 -2.86 13.95 4.58
C LEU A 116 -2.71 14.49 3.16
N VAL A 117 -2.95 13.65 2.15
CA VAL A 117 -2.86 14.10 0.74
C VAL A 117 -4.03 14.99 0.34
N THR A 118 -5.12 14.96 1.10
CA THR A 118 -6.39 15.64 0.78
C THR A 118 -6.77 16.80 1.69
N SER A 119 -6.00 17.05 2.74
CA SER A 119 -6.23 18.18 3.64
C SER A 119 -5.15 19.25 3.46
N THR A 120 -5.46 20.45 3.97
CA THR A 120 -4.47 21.52 4.05
C THR A 120 -3.25 21.03 4.82
N PRO A 121 -2.03 21.17 4.28
CA PRO A 121 -0.80 20.72 4.92
C PRO A 121 -0.69 21.26 6.35
N ARG A 122 -0.21 20.43 7.28
CA ARG A 122 -0.08 20.82 8.69
C ARG A 122 0.88 21.96 8.90
N ARG A 123 1.91 22.09 8.06
CA ARG A 123 2.78 23.26 8.03
C ARG A 123 2.00 24.57 7.86
N ALA A 124 1.07 24.64 6.91
CA ALA A 124 0.26 25.84 6.70
C ALA A 124 -0.62 26.13 7.93
N LYS A 125 -1.11 25.09 8.61
CA LYS A 125 -1.82 25.22 9.89
C LYS A 125 -0.91 25.74 11.00
N TYR A 126 0.35 25.31 11.03
CA TYR A 126 1.36 25.82 11.98
C TYR A 126 1.71 27.28 11.71
N GLU A 127 1.93 27.68 10.46
CA GLU A 127 2.17 29.09 10.09
C GLU A 127 0.97 29.99 10.42
N THR A 128 -0.25 29.47 10.25
CA THR A 128 -1.48 30.13 10.72
C THR A 128 -1.54 30.21 12.24
N PHE A 129 -1.11 29.16 12.95
CA PHE A 129 -1.00 29.14 14.40
C PHE A 129 0.00 30.19 14.91
N LEU A 130 1.19 30.30 14.31
CA LEU A 130 2.18 31.33 14.63
C LEU A 130 1.60 32.74 14.43
N SER A 131 0.91 32.96 13.31
CA SER A 131 0.23 34.24 13.03
C SER A 131 -0.86 34.55 14.06
N THR A 132 -1.62 33.54 14.46
CA THR A 132 -2.67 33.66 15.49
C THR A 132 -2.09 33.93 16.87
N GLN A 133 -0.97 33.28 17.21
CA GLN A 133 -0.30 33.47 18.49
C GLN A 133 0.29 34.88 18.59
N ALA A 134 0.99 35.35 17.55
CA ALA A 134 1.51 36.72 17.49
C ALA A 134 0.38 37.77 17.61
N ALA A 135 -0.80 37.49 17.03
CA ALA A 135 -1.97 38.35 17.18
C ALA A 135 -2.58 38.31 18.60
N LYS A 136 -2.51 37.17 19.31
CA LYS A 136 -2.93 37.05 20.72
C LYS A 136 -1.96 37.76 21.65
N ASP A 137 -0.66 37.61 21.43
CA ASP A 137 0.39 38.25 22.24
C ASP A 137 0.27 39.79 22.16
N ARG A 138 -0.10 40.34 20.98
CA ARG A 138 -0.45 41.76 20.82
C ARG A 138 -1.58 42.23 21.75
N ARG A 139 -2.55 41.35 22.02
CA ARG A 139 -3.71 41.64 22.89
C ARG A 139 -3.40 41.42 24.37
N GLN A 140 -2.27 40.82 24.69
CA GLN A 140 -1.86 40.55 26.06
C GLN A 140 -1.39 41.85 26.72
N ARG A 141 -1.81 42.08 27.96
CA ARG A 141 -1.44 43.27 28.73
C ARG A 141 -0.01 43.10 29.23
N TRP A 142 0.80 44.16 29.14
CA TRP A 142 2.09 44.20 29.81
C TRP A 142 1.98 45.02 31.09
N ILE A 143 2.83 44.69 32.06
CA ILE A 143 2.98 45.40 33.33
C ILE A 143 4.46 45.70 33.48
N ASP A 144 4.83 46.98 33.46
CA ASP A 144 6.18 47.45 33.78
C ASP A 144 6.06 48.73 34.62
N GLY A 145 6.82 48.82 35.70
CA GLY A 145 6.84 50.00 36.59
C GLY A 145 5.49 50.48 37.15
N GLY A 146 4.45 49.63 37.21
CA GLY A 146 3.10 50.02 37.67
C GLY A 146 2.16 50.54 36.57
N MET A 147 2.59 50.54 35.31
CA MET A 147 1.76 50.89 34.16
C MET A 147 1.16 49.64 33.51
N ILE A 148 -0.14 49.67 33.19
CA ILE A 148 -0.84 48.59 32.48
C ILE A 148 -1.17 49.10 31.07
N GLY A 149 -0.55 48.52 30.05
CA GLY A 149 -0.75 48.88 28.64
C GLY A 149 -1.17 47.70 27.77
N MET A 150 -1.78 47.98 26.61
CA MET A 150 -1.86 47.00 25.52
C MET A 150 -0.65 47.18 24.60
N LEU A 151 -0.12 46.09 24.05
CA LEU A 151 0.98 46.12 23.08
C LEU A 151 0.50 46.59 21.68
N LYS A 152 -0.30 47.67 21.61
CA LYS A 152 -0.97 48.12 20.39
C LYS A 152 -0.05 48.81 19.39
N ASP A 153 1.05 49.41 19.87
CA ASP A 153 1.93 50.31 19.11
C ASP A 153 3.20 49.63 18.57
N PHE A 154 3.41 48.35 18.88
CA PHE A 154 4.53 47.58 18.35
C PHE A 154 4.10 46.79 17.09
N PRO A 155 4.95 46.75 16.04
CA PRO A 155 4.68 45.91 14.87
C PRO A 155 4.64 44.43 15.28
N VAL A 156 3.59 43.72 14.84
CA VAL A 156 3.46 42.28 15.08
C VAL A 156 4.58 41.57 14.34
N THR A 157 5.56 41.08 15.09
CA THR A 157 6.60 40.23 14.53
C THR A 157 6.10 38.80 14.60
N VAL A 158 5.67 38.26 13.46
CA VAL A 158 5.38 36.82 13.37
C VAL A 158 6.72 36.11 13.33
N THR A 159 6.95 35.22 14.29
CA THR A 159 8.16 34.40 14.31
C THR A 159 8.30 33.64 12.99
N ALA A 160 9.48 33.71 12.37
CA ALA A 160 9.76 32.94 11.17
C ALA A 160 9.65 31.43 11.45
N PHE A 161 9.35 30.64 10.41
CA PHE A 161 9.27 29.19 10.52
C PHE A 161 10.58 28.63 11.09
N SER A 162 10.48 27.83 12.16
CA SER A 162 11.57 27.03 12.68
C SER A 162 11.17 25.56 12.65
N GLU A 163 12.08 24.70 12.17
CA GLU A 163 11.85 23.25 12.13
C GLU A 163 11.68 22.69 13.54
N SER A 164 12.49 23.13 14.50
CA SER A 164 12.37 22.73 15.91
C SER A 164 11.03 23.11 16.53
N GLY A 165 10.56 24.35 16.30
CA GLY A 165 9.25 24.79 16.79
C GLY A 165 8.09 24.05 16.14
N TYR A 166 8.22 23.67 14.86
CA TYR A 166 7.23 22.84 14.19
C TYR A 166 7.13 21.43 14.79
N GLN A 167 8.27 20.78 15.07
CA GLN A 167 8.29 19.46 15.71
C GLN A 167 7.70 19.50 17.14
N GLU A 168 8.02 20.55 17.90
CA GLU A 168 7.41 20.78 19.22
C GLU A 168 5.89 20.98 19.11
N TRP A 169 5.45 21.78 18.13
CA TRP A 169 4.03 21.98 17.87
C TRP A 169 3.32 20.67 17.50
N LEU A 170 3.88 19.84 16.62
CA LEU A 170 3.31 18.52 16.31
C LEU A 170 3.17 17.64 17.57
N THR A 171 4.14 17.71 18.47
CA THR A 171 4.12 17.00 19.77
C THR A 171 2.97 17.51 20.66
N THR A 172 2.80 18.83 20.78
CA THR A 172 1.67 19.42 21.55
C THR A 172 0.31 19.07 20.96
N GLN A 173 0.20 18.92 19.63
CA GLN A 173 -1.00 18.45 18.94
C GLN A 173 -1.29 16.95 19.13
N LYS A 174 -0.45 16.22 19.88
CA LYS A 174 -0.57 14.77 20.12
C LYS A 174 -0.72 13.97 18.83
N VAL A 175 0.05 14.36 17.82
CA VAL A 175 0.05 13.72 16.50
C VAL A 175 0.55 12.28 16.65
N LYS A 176 -0.30 11.32 16.28
CA LYS A 176 -0.02 9.88 16.45
C LYS A 176 1.16 9.37 15.60
N ASN A 177 1.48 10.03 14.49
CA ASN A 177 2.52 9.60 13.56
C ASN A 177 3.26 10.81 12.97
N ALA A 178 4.07 11.47 13.80
CA ALA A 178 4.82 12.67 13.41
C ALA A 178 5.77 12.40 12.23
N ASP A 179 6.33 11.20 12.15
CA ASP A 179 7.19 10.76 11.05
C ASP A 179 6.47 10.75 9.69
N LEU A 180 5.22 10.26 9.65
CA LEU A 180 4.41 10.28 8.43
C LEU A 180 4.01 11.70 8.03
N GLU A 181 3.73 12.57 9.01
CA GLU A 181 3.43 13.98 8.78
C GLU A 181 4.65 14.72 8.21
N ASN A 182 5.83 14.49 8.79
CA ASN A 182 7.10 15.01 8.28
C ASN A 182 7.41 14.51 6.87
N ALA A 183 7.06 13.26 6.57
CA ALA A 183 7.14 12.71 5.21
C ALA A 183 6.15 13.41 4.27
N ASN A 184 4.91 13.67 4.72
CA ASN A 184 3.92 14.40 3.94
C ASN A 184 4.38 15.83 3.64
N ASP A 185 4.94 16.57 4.59
CA ASP A 185 5.41 17.93 4.33
C ASP A 185 6.50 17.97 3.25
N SER A 186 7.40 16.99 3.26
CA SER A 186 8.43 16.86 2.22
C SER A 186 7.82 16.43 0.88
N PHE A 187 6.85 15.51 0.91
CA PHE A 187 6.11 15.03 -0.25
C PHE A 187 5.32 16.16 -0.93
N GLN A 188 4.64 17.02 -0.16
CA GLN A 188 3.88 18.16 -0.68
C GLN A 188 4.81 19.21 -1.32
N ARG A 189 6.05 19.36 -0.85
CA ARG A 189 7.04 20.22 -1.53
C ARG A 189 7.44 19.66 -2.89
N MET A 190 7.63 18.34 -2.99
CA MET A 190 7.95 17.67 -4.27
C MET A 190 6.77 17.67 -5.24
N ARG A 191 5.54 17.67 -4.73
CA ARG A 191 4.32 17.79 -5.52
C ARG A 191 4.25 19.12 -6.30
N GLY A 192 4.82 20.21 -5.80
CA GLY A 192 4.77 21.52 -6.46
C GLY A 192 3.34 22.04 -6.63
N GLU A 193 3.01 22.54 -7.83
CA GLU A 193 1.73 23.19 -8.14
C GLU A 193 0.60 22.22 -8.53
N HIS A 194 0.83 20.91 -8.51
CA HIS A 194 -0.22 19.94 -8.85
C HIS A 194 -1.42 20.05 -7.90
N ALA A 195 -2.62 20.22 -8.45
CA ALA A 195 -3.84 20.40 -7.68
C ALA A 195 -4.14 19.20 -6.76
N GLN A 196 -4.59 19.48 -5.54
CA GLN A 196 -5.14 18.49 -4.61
C GLN A 196 -6.45 17.91 -5.12
N ALA A 197 -6.71 16.64 -4.76
CA ALA A 197 -8.03 16.07 -4.95
C ALA A 197 -9.07 16.98 -4.30
N ASN A 198 -10.14 17.28 -5.04
CA ASN A 198 -11.27 18.03 -4.50
C ASN A 198 -12.02 17.15 -3.50
N THR A 199 -11.86 17.47 -2.23
CA THR A 199 -12.33 16.63 -1.12
C THR A 199 -13.50 17.20 -0.35
N VAL A 200 -14.10 18.27 -0.86
CA VAL A 200 -15.23 18.99 -0.26
C VAL A 200 -16.34 18.02 0.19
N HIS A 201 -16.44 16.83 -0.42
CA HIS A 201 -17.42 15.80 -0.06
C HIS A 201 -16.91 14.33 0.00
N LEU A 202 -15.60 14.07 0.08
CA LEU A 202 -15.04 12.69 0.00
C LEU A 202 -14.65 12.05 1.35
N ASN A 203 -14.59 12.85 2.41
CA ASN A 203 -13.71 12.51 3.54
C ASN A 203 -14.24 11.49 4.56
N SER A 204 -15.54 11.16 4.56
CA SER A 204 -16.09 10.34 5.64
C SER A 204 -16.27 8.87 5.28
N GLY A 205 -16.76 8.56 4.07
CA GLY A 205 -17.13 7.18 3.72
C GLY A 205 -16.31 6.48 2.65
N TRP A 206 -15.72 7.25 1.74
CA TRP A 206 -14.93 6.71 0.63
C TRP A 206 -13.54 6.31 1.11
N PHE A 207 -12.93 7.13 1.97
CA PHE A 207 -11.59 6.84 2.50
C PHE A 207 -11.59 5.65 3.44
N GLN A 208 -12.66 5.40 4.20
CA GLN A 208 -12.84 4.19 5.01
C GLN A 208 -12.70 2.90 4.21
N ALA A 209 -13.45 2.80 3.13
CA ALA A 209 -13.39 1.64 2.25
C ALA A 209 -12.06 1.56 1.49
N ALA A 210 -11.55 2.69 1.00
CA ALA A 210 -10.29 2.77 0.27
C ALA A 210 -9.10 2.31 1.11
N ALA A 211 -8.91 2.87 2.31
CA ALA A 211 -7.78 2.51 3.17
C ALA A 211 -7.79 1.03 3.58
N ARG A 212 -8.98 0.47 3.88
CA ARG A 212 -9.11 -0.98 4.16
C ARG A 212 -8.65 -1.81 2.97
N GLN A 213 -9.00 -1.38 1.75
CA GLN A 213 -8.54 -2.03 0.54
C GLN A 213 -7.03 -1.85 0.33
N MET A 214 -6.49 -0.66 0.59
CA MET A 214 -5.06 -0.38 0.50
C MET A 214 -4.25 -1.26 1.46
N ALA A 215 -4.65 -1.33 2.73
CA ALA A 215 -4.05 -2.19 3.75
C ALA A 215 -4.09 -3.67 3.35
N THR A 216 -5.24 -4.13 2.86
CA THR A 216 -5.41 -5.51 2.38
C THR A 216 -4.50 -5.81 1.20
N ASN A 217 -4.38 -4.88 0.26
CA ASN A 217 -3.52 -5.03 -0.92
C ASN A 217 -2.05 -5.06 -0.52
N ALA A 218 -1.61 -4.14 0.34
CA ALA A 218 -0.26 -4.11 0.88
C ALA A 218 0.09 -5.44 1.55
N LYS A 219 -0.76 -5.90 2.48
CA LYS A 219 -0.58 -7.18 3.15
C LYS A 219 -0.50 -8.35 2.18
N ASN A 220 -1.44 -8.46 1.26
CA ASN A 220 -1.47 -9.56 0.31
C ASN A 220 -0.24 -9.56 -0.60
N THR A 221 0.19 -8.41 -1.10
CA THR A 221 1.36 -8.34 -2.00
C THR A 221 2.64 -8.66 -1.25
N VAL A 222 2.88 -8.04 -0.10
CA VAL A 222 4.11 -8.24 0.68
C VAL A 222 4.21 -9.71 1.09
N VAL A 223 3.16 -10.28 1.69
CA VAL A 223 3.18 -11.68 2.15
C VAL A 223 3.36 -12.66 1.00
N ARG A 224 2.61 -12.50 -0.11
CA ARG A 224 2.67 -13.46 -1.24
C ARG A 224 4.01 -13.42 -1.98
N ASN A 225 4.65 -12.26 -2.04
CA ASN A 225 5.89 -12.11 -2.78
C ASN A 225 7.14 -12.31 -1.92
N PHE A 226 7.02 -12.28 -0.58
CA PHE A 226 8.18 -12.37 0.31
C PHE A 226 9.01 -13.63 0.07
N ALA A 227 8.38 -14.81 0.18
CA ALA A 227 9.09 -16.08 0.02
C ALA A 227 9.74 -16.22 -1.37
N LYS A 228 9.05 -15.77 -2.42
CA LYS A 228 9.58 -15.79 -3.79
C LYS A 228 10.81 -14.90 -3.92
N ARG A 229 10.77 -13.69 -3.36
CA ARG A 229 11.87 -12.73 -3.41
C ARG A 229 13.03 -13.13 -2.52
N LEU A 230 12.76 -13.63 -1.32
CA LEU A 230 13.78 -14.19 -0.44
C LEU A 230 14.52 -15.34 -1.14
N ARG A 231 13.81 -16.22 -1.87
CA ARG A 231 14.46 -17.27 -2.66
C ARG A 231 15.39 -16.69 -3.73
N THR A 232 14.92 -15.71 -4.49
CA THR A 232 15.73 -15.06 -5.54
C THR A 232 16.95 -14.37 -4.93
N TYR A 233 16.76 -13.64 -3.83
CA TYR A 233 17.83 -13.02 -3.08
C TYR A 233 18.86 -14.06 -2.60
N VAL A 234 18.41 -15.17 -1.99
CA VAL A 234 19.31 -16.22 -1.51
C VAL A 234 20.14 -16.86 -2.64
N ILE A 235 19.52 -17.07 -3.81
CA ILE A 235 20.22 -17.59 -4.99
C ILE A 235 21.25 -16.58 -5.50
N ASP A 236 20.86 -15.32 -5.65
CA ASP A 236 21.67 -14.31 -6.33
C ASP A 236 22.77 -13.73 -5.42
N HIS A 237 22.47 -13.50 -4.14
CA HIS A 237 23.38 -12.85 -3.19
C HIS A 237 24.40 -13.82 -2.59
N TYR A 238 23.98 -15.06 -2.30
CA TYR A 238 24.86 -16.10 -1.73
C TYR A 238 25.32 -17.13 -2.78
N GLU A 239 25.02 -16.89 -4.06
CA GLU A 239 25.42 -17.75 -5.19
C GLU A 239 25.02 -19.23 -5.03
N LEU A 240 23.89 -19.49 -4.36
CA LEU A 240 23.44 -20.84 -4.05
C LEU A 240 22.68 -21.49 -5.21
N SER A 241 22.78 -22.82 -5.28
CA SER A 241 21.94 -23.60 -6.19
C SER A 241 20.45 -23.47 -5.81
N ARG A 242 19.55 -23.68 -6.78
CA ARG A 242 18.09 -23.66 -6.51
C ARG A 242 17.64 -24.66 -5.45
N LYS A 243 18.39 -25.76 -5.30
CA LYS A 243 18.14 -26.82 -4.31
C LYS A 243 18.55 -26.35 -2.93
N ASP A 244 19.76 -25.80 -2.79
CA ASP A 244 20.28 -25.32 -1.51
C ASP A 244 19.49 -24.12 -1.02
N ALA A 245 19.11 -23.19 -1.91
CA ALA A 245 18.22 -22.08 -1.57
C ALA A 245 16.85 -22.57 -1.06
N HIS A 246 16.33 -23.69 -1.59
CA HIS A 246 15.09 -24.27 -1.07
C HIS A 246 15.26 -24.85 0.34
N GLU A 247 16.40 -25.51 0.60
CA GLU A 247 16.73 -25.99 1.95
C GLU A 247 16.88 -24.85 2.94
N VAL A 248 17.60 -23.78 2.57
CA VAL A 248 17.74 -22.55 3.37
C VAL A 248 16.36 -21.99 3.71
N LEU A 249 15.47 -21.80 2.72
CA LEU A 249 14.13 -21.25 2.98
C LEU A 249 13.31 -22.13 3.91
N ASN A 250 13.34 -23.45 3.75
CA ASN A 250 12.60 -24.37 4.62
C ASN A 250 13.08 -24.25 6.08
N LYS A 251 14.40 -24.20 6.30
CA LYS A 251 14.99 -24.04 7.64
C LYS A 251 14.80 -22.64 8.20
N VAL A 252 14.83 -21.60 7.37
CA VAL A 252 14.52 -20.22 7.78
C VAL A 252 13.04 -20.09 8.16
N PHE A 253 12.12 -20.80 7.51
CA PHE A 253 10.69 -20.73 7.81
C PHE A 253 10.23 -21.68 8.92
N ALA A 254 11.09 -22.61 9.34
CA ALA A 254 10.81 -23.52 10.45
C ALA A 254 10.55 -22.75 11.76
N VAL A 255 9.65 -23.29 12.59
CA VAL A 255 9.29 -22.71 13.89
C VAL A 255 10.31 -23.09 14.96
N GLU A 256 10.83 -24.32 14.90
CA GLU A 256 11.83 -24.87 15.81
C GLU A 256 13.11 -24.05 15.78
N GLU A 257 13.78 -23.96 16.94
CA GLU A 257 15.11 -23.35 17.04
C GLU A 257 16.07 -24.05 16.08
N PHE A 258 16.88 -23.24 15.40
CA PHE A 258 17.85 -23.75 14.47
C PHE A 258 19.16 -23.98 15.23
N ASP A 259 19.43 -25.25 15.56
CA ASP A 259 20.73 -25.67 16.09
C ASP A 259 21.58 -26.26 14.95
N PRO A 260 22.68 -25.60 14.54
CA PRO A 260 23.61 -26.16 13.57
C PRO A 260 24.49 -27.21 14.25
N THR A 261 23.93 -28.37 14.58
CA THR A 261 24.68 -29.48 15.21
C THR A 261 25.77 -30.01 14.28
N TYR A 262 25.65 -29.80 12.96
CA TYR A 262 26.67 -30.09 11.94
C TYR A 262 26.83 -28.89 11.01
N VAL A 263 28.04 -28.30 10.96
CA VAL A 263 28.32 -27.09 10.17
C VAL A 263 28.28 -27.39 8.67
N ARG A 264 27.17 -27.03 8.00
CA ARG A 264 27.06 -26.95 6.54
C ARG A 264 27.34 -25.52 6.08
N VAL A 265 27.77 -25.37 4.82
CA VAL A 265 28.00 -24.06 4.17
C VAL A 265 26.76 -23.15 4.25
N ILE A 266 25.56 -23.72 4.28
CA ILE A 266 24.30 -22.97 4.32
C ILE A 266 23.88 -22.54 5.73
N ASP A 267 24.46 -23.08 6.79
CA ASP A 267 24.00 -22.85 8.16
C ASP A 267 24.26 -21.43 8.67
N PRO A 268 25.40 -20.77 8.36
CA PRO A 268 25.59 -19.35 8.66
C PRO A 268 24.54 -18.46 7.98
N ILE A 269 24.18 -18.78 6.74
CA ILE A 269 23.15 -18.06 5.96
C ILE A 269 21.78 -18.21 6.63
N ILE A 270 21.45 -19.40 7.11
CA ILE A 270 20.20 -19.66 7.84
C ILE A 270 20.18 -18.86 9.15
N ALA A 271 21.26 -18.87 9.93
CA ALA A 271 21.36 -18.13 11.18
C ALA A 271 21.20 -16.62 10.96
N GLU A 272 21.88 -16.06 9.96
CA GLU A 272 21.76 -14.65 9.58
C GLU A 272 20.33 -14.27 9.22
N LEU A 273 19.71 -15.01 8.28
CA LEU A 273 18.35 -14.73 7.83
C LEU A 273 17.31 -14.90 8.95
N ARG A 274 17.51 -15.88 9.84
CA ARG A 274 16.63 -16.06 11.01
C ARG A 274 16.79 -14.93 12.04
N GLY A 275 17.96 -14.30 12.13
CA GLY A 275 18.20 -13.11 12.95
C GLY A 275 17.56 -11.85 12.36
N LYS A 276 17.52 -11.72 11.03
CA LYS A 276 16.93 -10.57 10.32
C LYS A 276 15.40 -10.63 10.22
N ILE A 277 14.80 -11.82 10.07
CA ILE A 277 13.36 -11.98 9.82
C ILE A 277 12.58 -11.95 11.15
N PRO A 278 11.69 -10.97 11.38
CA PRO A 278 10.97 -10.85 12.64
C PRO A 278 10.04 -12.04 12.91
N ARG A 279 9.96 -12.44 14.18
CA ARG A 279 9.11 -13.53 14.66
C ARG A 279 8.21 -13.07 15.80
N VAL A 280 7.01 -13.63 15.85
CA VAL A 280 6.10 -13.49 16.99
C VAL A 280 6.53 -14.43 18.13
N THR A 281 6.01 -14.21 19.35
CA THR A 281 6.34 -14.98 20.56
C THR A 281 6.20 -16.51 20.42
N SER A 282 5.37 -16.98 19.47
CA SER A 282 5.23 -18.41 19.15
C SER A 282 6.35 -18.98 18.26
N GLY A 283 7.42 -18.22 17.99
CA GLY A 283 8.51 -18.60 17.10
C GLY A 283 8.17 -18.52 15.60
N LYS A 284 6.91 -18.23 15.23
CA LYS A 284 6.48 -18.08 13.83
C LYS A 284 6.91 -16.73 13.26
N ILE A 285 7.13 -16.67 11.95
CA ILE A 285 7.41 -15.41 11.24
C ILE A 285 6.24 -14.43 11.41
N SER A 286 6.57 -13.16 11.69
CA SER A 286 5.59 -12.09 11.57
C SER A 286 5.33 -11.79 10.11
N TRP A 287 4.09 -12.00 9.68
CA TRP A 287 3.63 -11.68 8.32
C TRP A 287 3.02 -10.29 8.24
N ALA A 288 3.28 -9.43 9.22
CA ALA A 288 2.86 -8.04 9.17
C ALA A 288 3.72 -7.28 8.14
N PRO A 289 3.15 -6.39 7.31
CA PRO A 289 3.93 -5.73 6.27
C PRO A 289 5.12 -4.93 6.81
N HIS A 290 4.90 -4.14 7.87
CA HIS A 290 5.93 -3.28 8.46
C HIS A 290 7.13 -4.06 8.99
N ASP A 291 6.94 -5.32 9.42
CA ASP A 291 8.02 -6.20 9.88
C ASP A 291 8.83 -6.80 8.72
N LEU A 292 8.18 -7.10 7.59
CA LEU A 292 8.84 -7.71 6.43
C LEU A 292 9.50 -6.68 5.51
N LEU A 293 9.03 -5.43 5.52
CA LEU A 293 9.50 -4.38 4.64
C LEU A 293 11.00 -4.07 4.73
N PRO A 294 11.66 -4.08 5.91
CA PRO A 294 13.11 -3.93 6.01
C PRO A 294 13.87 -4.97 5.17
N MET A 295 13.47 -6.23 5.27
CA MET A 295 14.10 -7.29 4.49
C MET A 295 13.77 -7.19 3.00
N PHE A 296 12.55 -6.77 2.65
CA PHE A 296 12.19 -6.43 1.26
C PHE A 296 13.04 -5.31 0.67
N HIS A 297 13.39 -4.31 1.49
CA HIS A 297 14.21 -3.19 1.07
C HIS A 297 15.62 -3.65 0.70
N GLU A 298 16.24 -4.47 1.54
CA GLU A 298 17.54 -5.07 1.26
C GLU A 298 17.53 -5.85 -0.06
N PHE A 299 16.49 -6.67 -0.31
CA PHE A 299 16.35 -7.37 -1.60
C PHE A 299 16.32 -6.41 -2.80
N LEU A 300 15.66 -5.26 -2.65
CA LEU A 300 15.57 -4.27 -3.72
C LEU A 300 16.89 -3.54 -3.91
N SER A 301 17.56 -3.15 -2.82
CA SER A 301 18.89 -2.52 -2.85
C SER A 301 19.92 -3.43 -3.50
N ASP A 302 19.89 -4.74 -3.25
CA ASP A 302 20.79 -5.69 -3.91
C ASP A 302 20.52 -5.82 -5.41
N ILE A 303 19.24 -5.80 -5.83
CA ILE A 303 18.87 -5.79 -7.24
C ILE A 303 19.35 -4.51 -7.92
N GLU A 304 19.16 -3.36 -7.28
CA GLU A 304 19.61 -2.05 -7.78
C GLU A 304 21.14 -1.98 -7.91
N LYS A 305 21.86 -2.48 -6.91
CA LYS A 305 23.32 -2.59 -6.93
C LYS A 305 23.77 -3.51 -8.06
N TYR A 306 23.20 -4.71 -8.16
CA TYR A 306 23.50 -5.65 -9.24
C TYR A 306 23.25 -5.02 -10.62
N ASN A 307 22.14 -4.29 -10.80
CA ASN A 307 21.86 -3.61 -12.06
C ASN A 307 22.90 -2.55 -12.38
N THR A 308 23.32 -1.79 -11.37
CA THR A 308 24.34 -0.74 -11.51
C THR A 308 25.69 -1.34 -11.91
N ASP A 309 26.15 -2.36 -11.18
CA ASP A 309 27.46 -3.01 -11.37
C ASP A 309 27.58 -3.73 -12.73
N ASN A 310 26.46 -4.11 -13.34
CA ASN A 310 26.43 -4.88 -14.59
C ASN A 310 25.96 -4.07 -15.81
N LYS A 311 25.62 -2.78 -15.63
CA LYS A 311 25.02 -1.94 -16.67
C LYS A 311 25.86 -1.83 -17.95
N GLU A 312 27.19 -1.89 -17.82
CA GLU A 312 28.14 -1.75 -18.92
C GLU A 312 28.44 -3.08 -19.62
N LYS A 313 27.97 -4.22 -19.10
CA LYS A 313 28.26 -5.53 -19.68
C LYS A 313 27.49 -5.72 -20.99
N PRO A 314 28.15 -6.19 -22.07
CA PRO A 314 27.46 -6.45 -23.33
C PRO A 314 26.39 -7.52 -23.14
N LYS A 315 25.18 -7.27 -23.68
CA LYS A 315 23.97 -8.11 -23.55
C LYS A 315 23.42 -8.22 -22.12
N PHE A 316 23.78 -7.30 -21.22
CA PHE A 316 23.15 -7.22 -19.91
C PHE A 316 21.65 -6.92 -20.01
N VAL A 317 20.84 -7.65 -19.24
CA VAL A 317 19.41 -7.41 -19.10
C VAL A 317 19.15 -6.99 -17.65
N GLU A 318 18.67 -5.76 -17.49
CA GLU A 318 18.36 -5.18 -16.19
C GLU A 318 17.29 -6.00 -15.47
N LYS A 319 17.55 -6.34 -14.20
CA LYS A 319 16.56 -7.01 -13.35
C LYS A 319 15.50 -5.98 -12.94
N ARG A 320 14.24 -6.39 -13.01
CA ARG A 320 13.12 -5.48 -12.68
C ARG A 320 13.13 -5.11 -11.20
N VAL A 321 13.25 -3.82 -10.92
CA VAL A 321 13.02 -3.24 -9.58
C VAL A 321 11.52 -3.03 -9.37
N PHE A 322 11.06 -3.18 -8.12
CA PHE A 322 9.65 -3.02 -7.77
C PHE A 322 9.49 -2.01 -6.64
N CYS A 323 8.30 -1.41 -6.53
CA CYS A 323 7.94 -0.58 -5.38
C CYS A 323 7.94 -1.38 -4.08
N ILE A 324 8.27 -0.71 -2.97
CA ILE A 324 8.26 -1.27 -1.61
C ILE A 324 6.84 -1.68 -1.23
N LEU A 325 5.89 -0.76 -1.42
CA LEU A 325 4.48 -1.02 -1.23
C LEU A 325 3.77 -1.05 -2.59
N PRO A 326 2.90 -2.04 -2.85
CA PRO A 326 2.20 -2.13 -4.12
C PRO A 326 1.40 -0.87 -4.40
N THR A 327 1.63 -0.28 -5.57
CA THR A 327 0.65 0.60 -6.20
C THR A 327 -0.28 -0.29 -7.01
N LYS A 328 -1.59 -0.14 -6.83
CA LYS A 328 -2.53 -0.84 -7.70
C LYS A 328 -2.74 0.01 -8.96
N GLN A 329 -2.24 -0.43 -10.11
CA GLN A 329 -2.73 0.07 -11.39
C GLN A 329 -4.18 -0.41 -11.56
N GLY A 330 -5.11 0.51 -11.80
CA GLY A 330 -6.51 0.18 -12.03
C GLY A 330 -7.35 0.13 -10.76
N PHE A 331 -7.82 1.31 -10.35
CA PHE A 331 -9.22 1.44 -9.96
C PHE A 331 -10.03 1.64 -11.25
N GLU A 332 -10.06 0.62 -12.11
CA GLU A 332 -11.12 0.55 -13.09
C GLU A 332 -12.44 0.55 -12.31
N ALA A 333 -13.33 1.48 -12.67
CA ALA A 333 -14.58 1.84 -12.00
C ALA A 333 -15.56 0.68 -11.70
N ASN A 334 -15.18 -0.55 -12.01
CA ASN A 334 -15.99 -1.74 -11.91
C ASN A 334 -16.34 -2.12 -10.45
N TYR A 335 -15.54 -1.72 -9.45
CA TYR A 335 -15.76 -2.11 -8.04
C TYR A 335 -15.25 -1.09 -7.01
N CYS A 336 -15.83 0.11 -6.94
CA CYS A 336 -15.61 1.00 -5.79
C CYS A 336 -16.53 0.60 -4.63
N LYS A 337 -15.96 0.36 -3.44
CA LYS A 337 -16.75 0.15 -2.22
C LYS A 337 -16.99 1.49 -1.56
N VAL A 338 -18.23 1.74 -1.18
CA VAL A 338 -18.65 2.94 -0.47
C VAL A 338 -19.47 2.48 0.73
N ASP A 339 -19.25 3.08 1.89
CA ASP A 339 -20.13 2.86 3.04
C ASP A 339 -21.41 3.70 2.94
N SER A 340 -22.32 3.53 3.90
CA SER A 340 -23.57 4.27 3.97
C SER A 340 -23.36 5.80 4.05
N THR A 341 -22.29 6.25 4.69
CA THR A 341 -21.95 7.67 4.85
C THR A 341 -21.46 8.29 3.55
N GLY A 342 -20.61 7.57 2.80
CA GLY A 342 -20.12 7.99 1.50
C GLY A 342 -21.22 8.02 0.45
N LEU A 343 -22.16 7.06 0.52
CA LEU A 343 -23.34 7.04 -0.34
C LEU A 343 -24.29 8.21 -0.01
N ARG A 344 -24.59 8.47 1.28
CA ARG A 344 -25.40 9.62 1.69
C ARG A 344 -24.80 10.95 1.21
N SER A 345 -23.49 11.11 1.35
CA SER A 345 -22.77 12.31 0.91
C SER A 345 -22.89 12.53 -0.60
N LEU A 346 -22.84 11.44 -1.38
CA LEU A 346 -23.04 11.49 -2.81
C LEU A 346 -24.50 11.83 -3.19
N LEU A 347 -25.48 11.24 -2.51
CA LEU A 347 -26.89 11.50 -2.79
C LEU A 347 -27.27 12.97 -2.60
N LYS A 348 -26.64 13.66 -1.64
CA LYS A 348 -26.79 15.12 -1.46
C LYS A 348 -26.33 15.95 -2.67
N ARG A 349 -25.57 15.37 -3.61
CA ARG A 349 -25.17 16.01 -4.87
C ARG A 349 -26.21 15.88 -5.98
N SER A 350 -27.19 14.99 -5.84
CA SER A 350 -28.23 14.88 -6.86
C SER A 350 -29.02 16.19 -6.89
N PRO A 351 -29.20 16.83 -8.06
CA PRO A 351 -30.04 18.01 -8.19
C PRO A 351 -31.50 17.74 -7.75
N ASP A 352 -31.89 16.46 -7.73
CA ASP A 352 -33.25 16.00 -7.41
C ASP A 352 -33.46 15.69 -5.92
N VAL A 353 -32.45 15.85 -5.05
CA VAL A 353 -32.56 15.56 -3.62
C VAL A 353 -32.72 16.85 -2.82
N SER A 354 -33.86 16.99 -2.12
CA SER A 354 -34.09 18.10 -1.19
C SER A 354 -32.99 18.15 -0.14
N ARG A 355 -32.45 19.36 0.10
CA ARG A 355 -31.27 19.58 0.96
C ARG A 355 -31.56 19.57 2.46
N ASP A 356 -32.82 19.36 2.85
CA ASP A 356 -33.29 19.39 4.25
C ASP A 356 -33.11 18.05 5.02
N ILE A 357 -32.10 17.23 4.65
CA ILE A 357 -31.83 15.90 5.27
C ILE A 357 -30.46 15.77 5.92
#